data_AF-A0A8T1VIT2-F1
#
_entry.id   AF-A0A8T1VIT2-F1
#
_cell.length_a   1.000
_cell.length_b   1.000
_cell.length_c   1.000
_cell.angle_alpha   90.00
_cell.angle_beta   90.00
_cell.angle_gamma   90.00
#
_symmetry.space_group_name_H-M   'P 1'
#
loop_
_entity.id
_entity.type
_entity.pdbx_description
1 polymer ?
#
loop_
_entity_poly.entity_id
_entity_poly.type
_entity_poly.pdbx_seq_one_letter_code
_entity_poly.pdbx_strand_id
1 'polypeptide(L)'
;MRKYFRLASGVARTPVQGFELEYVDLSDEATKLEVGGFCQAVREKVKDALPEDLRASALKVLTDENARPLTGDASIASYGTSAQAALIVVVPEVWFKLVYAGTGAVFTDTRLSAVLLAQENTVKHLQDAVFDAFRTPLRGLAASQLRVYEDFVMRRPLKEGATLGAFGRTEESALIVAVPRRRTFGAPEPTSIDFKLDKDDCKDNNSELQRYQQQGQLIQASCHDYCN
;
A
#
# COMPACT_ATOMS: atom_id res chain seq x y z
N MET A 1 10.24 5.44 -36.62
CA MET A 1 9.80 4.05 -36.43
C MET A 1 8.68 3.98 -35.42
N ARG A 2 7.56 3.33 -35.78
CA ARG A 2 6.42 3.11 -34.88
C ARG A 2 6.69 1.96 -33.92
N LYS A 3 6.31 2.12 -32.65
CA LYS A 3 6.38 1.09 -31.61
C LYS A 3 5.04 0.94 -30.90
N TYR A 4 4.50 -0.27 -30.94
CA TYR A 4 3.26 -0.64 -30.27
C TYR A 4 3.53 -1.08 -28.84
N PHE A 5 2.65 -0.70 -27.92
CA PHE A 5 2.76 -1.04 -26.51
C PHE A 5 1.39 -1.14 -25.84
N ARG A 6 1.37 -1.77 -24.67
CA ARG A 6 0.23 -1.78 -23.74
C ARG A 6 0.69 -1.45 -22.34
N LEU A 7 -0.21 -0.85 -21.55
CA LEU A 7 0.05 -0.51 -20.17
C LEU A 7 -0.40 -1.64 -19.24
N ALA A 8 0.50 -2.01 -18.35
CA ALA A 8 0.21 -2.90 -17.24
C ALA A 8 0.66 -2.24 -15.94
N SER A 9 0.08 -2.63 -14.81
CA SER A 9 0.40 -2.04 -13.53
C SER A 9 0.91 -3.09 -12.53
N GLY A 10 1.88 -2.66 -11.73
CA GLY A 10 2.43 -3.44 -10.64
C GLY A 10 3.13 -4.74 -11.04
N VAL A 11 3.43 -5.56 -10.04
CA VAL A 11 4.08 -6.87 -10.23
C VAL A 11 3.12 -7.90 -10.84
N ALA A 12 1.83 -7.76 -10.55
CA ALA A 12 0.76 -8.61 -11.10
C ALA A 12 0.49 -8.34 -12.59
N ARG A 13 0.99 -7.23 -13.13
CA ARG A 13 0.86 -6.84 -14.55
C ARG A 13 -0.59 -6.75 -14.99
N THR A 14 -1.42 -6.19 -14.10
CA THR A 14 -2.83 -5.99 -14.39
C THR A 14 -2.97 -4.97 -15.52
N PRO A 15 -3.77 -5.22 -16.56
CA PRO A 15 -4.01 -4.23 -17.60
C PRO A 15 -4.55 -2.92 -16.99
N VAL A 16 -3.97 -1.79 -17.37
CA VAL A 16 -4.50 -0.48 -16.96
C VAL A 16 -5.82 -0.25 -17.70
N GLN A 17 -6.92 -0.07 -16.96
CA GLN A 17 -8.24 0.13 -17.57
C GLN A 17 -8.23 1.30 -18.55
N GLY A 18 -8.83 1.10 -19.73
CA GLY A 18 -8.87 2.09 -20.80
C GLY A 18 -7.64 2.11 -21.71
N PHE A 19 -6.63 1.26 -21.45
CA PHE A 19 -5.41 1.15 -22.27
C PHE A 19 -5.21 -0.28 -22.77
N GLU A 20 -5.78 -0.60 -23.93
CA GLU A 20 -5.64 -1.94 -24.53
C GLU A 20 -4.39 -2.06 -25.42
N LEU A 21 -4.21 -1.12 -26.34
CA LEU A 21 -3.06 -1.08 -27.26
C LEU A 21 -2.86 0.34 -27.77
N GLU A 22 -1.65 0.85 -27.63
CA GLU A 22 -1.23 2.17 -28.06
C GLU A 22 0.05 2.10 -28.90
N TYR A 23 0.44 3.22 -29.48
CA TYR A 23 1.73 3.33 -30.16
C TYR A 23 2.40 4.69 -29.96
N VAL A 24 3.72 4.69 -30.10
CA VAL A 24 4.55 5.90 -30.20
C VAL A 24 5.39 5.86 -31.47
N ASP A 25 5.62 7.02 -32.07
CA ASP A 25 6.52 7.15 -33.20
C ASP A 25 7.86 7.72 -32.69
N LEU A 26 8.92 6.91 -32.78
CA LEU A 26 10.28 7.28 -32.38
C LEU A 26 11.09 7.68 -33.60
N SER A 27 11.99 8.67 -33.51
CA SER A 27 12.94 8.92 -34.61
C SER A 27 14.05 7.85 -34.61
N ASP A 28 14.72 7.70 -35.75
CA ASP A 28 15.76 6.67 -35.97
C ASP A 28 17.11 6.99 -35.28
N GLU A 29 17.10 7.94 -34.33
CA GLU A 29 18.27 8.28 -33.55
C GLU A 29 18.48 7.17 -32.50
N ALA A 30 19.71 6.67 -32.38
CA ALA A 30 20.03 5.53 -31.52
C ALA A 30 19.50 5.68 -30.08
N THR A 31 19.63 6.87 -29.48
CA THR A 31 19.17 7.18 -28.10
C THR A 31 17.66 7.14 -27.93
N LYS A 32 16.89 7.36 -29.01
CA LYS A 32 15.42 7.24 -28.98
C LYS A 32 14.95 5.81 -29.24
N LEU A 33 15.81 4.95 -29.76
CA LEU A 33 15.57 3.52 -29.94
C LEU A 33 16.05 2.67 -28.75
N GLU A 34 16.49 3.30 -27.67
CA GLU A 34 16.74 2.69 -26.38
C GLU A 34 15.47 2.70 -25.52
N VAL A 35 15.40 1.79 -24.55
CA VAL A 35 14.27 1.70 -23.58
C VAL A 35 14.02 3.04 -22.90
N GLY A 36 15.07 3.77 -22.51
CA GLY A 36 14.92 5.09 -21.87
C GLY A 36 14.17 6.10 -22.72
N GLY A 37 14.57 6.26 -23.99
CA GLY A 37 13.90 7.15 -24.94
C GLY A 37 12.46 6.71 -25.23
N PHE A 38 12.22 5.40 -25.32
CA PHE A 38 10.88 4.85 -25.47
C PHE A 38 9.98 5.12 -24.25
N CYS A 39 10.46 4.87 -23.03
CA CYS A 39 9.72 5.18 -21.81
C CYS A 39 9.36 6.67 -21.73
N GLN A 40 10.25 7.55 -22.18
CA GLN A 40 9.97 8.99 -22.24
C GLN A 40 8.84 9.29 -23.22
N ALA A 41 8.89 8.73 -24.43
CA ALA A 41 7.81 8.88 -25.42
C ALA A 41 6.47 8.32 -24.92
N VAL A 42 6.48 7.17 -24.24
CA VAL A 42 5.26 6.59 -23.63
C VAL A 42 4.73 7.50 -22.54
N ARG A 43 5.58 8.00 -21.63
CA ARG A 43 5.17 8.88 -20.53
C ARG A 43 4.51 10.17 -21.03
N GLU A 44 5.01 10.74 -22.13
CA GLU A 44 4.40 11.91 -22.78
C GLU A 44 3.06 11.56 -23.46
N LYS A 45 3.00 10.41 -24.14
CA LYS A 45 1.80 9.94 -24.83
C LYS A 45 0.64 9.67 -23.88
N VAL A 46 0.91 9.07 -22.71
CA VAL A 46 -0.11 8.70 -21.71
C VAL A 46 -0.09 9.59 -20.47
N LYS A 47 0.35 10.83 -20.63
CA LYS A 47 0.60 11.73 -19.51
C LYS A 47 -0.60 12.01 -18.62
N ASP A 48 -1.80 11.98 -19.20
CA ASP A 48 -3.05 12.27 -18.48
C ASP A 48 -3.55 11.06 -17.67
N ALA A 49 -3.02 9.87 -17.97
CA ALA A 49 -3.38 8.63 -17.27
C ALA A 49 -2.34 8.23 -16.20
N LEU A 50 -1.17 8.86 -16.21
CA LEU A 50 -0.10 8.58 -15.26
C LEU A 50 0.04 9.72 -14.24
N PRO A 51 0.47 9.42 -13.01
CA PRO A 51 0.78 10.46 -12.03
C PRO A 51 1.80 11.46 -12.60
N GLU A 52 1.60 12.75 -12.33
CA GLU A 52 2.46 13.82 -12.83
C GLU A 52 3.93 13.58 -12.43
N ASP A 53 4.15 13.16 -11.18
CA ASP A 53 5.48 12.93 -10.61
C ASP A 53 6.12 11.60 -11.02
N LEU A 54 5.43 10.76 -11.80
CA LEU A 54 5.97 9.50 -12.27
C LEU A 54 7.01 9.74 -13.37
N ARG A 55 8.27 9.45 -13.09
CA ARG A 55 9.36 9.57 -14.07
C ARG A 55 9.30 8.46 -15.10
N ALA A 56 9.68 8.77 -16.33
CA ALA A 56 9.83 7.77 -17.40
C ALA A 56 10.78 6.63 -17.00
N SER A 57 11.85 6.93 -16.24
CA SER A 57 12.81 5.93 -15.74
C SER A 57 12.22 4.92 -14.76
N ALA A 58 11.07 5.22 -14.16
CA ALA A 58 10.38 4.32 -13.25
C ALA A 58 9.56 3.25 -14.00
N LEU A 59 9.28 3.49 -15.29
CA LEU A 59 8.58 2.55 -16.15
C LEU A 59 9.50 1.38 -16.50
N LYS A 60 8.94 0.18 -16.47
CA LYS A 60 9.65 -1.05 -16.86
C LYS A 60 9.09 -1.55 -18.17
N VAL A 61 9.97 -1.95 -19.08
CA VAL A 61 9.57 -2.45 -20.40
C VAL A 61 9.86 -3.92 -20.50
N LEU A 62 8.88 -4.71 -20.92
CA LEU A 62 9.01 -6.14 -21.14
C LEU A 62 8.62 -6.47 -22.58
N THR A 63 9.26 -7.49 -23.14
CA THR A 63 8.97 -7.98 -24.49
C THR A 63 7.71 -8.85 -24.53
N ASP A 64 7.38 -9.50 -23.41
CA ASP A 64 6.26 -10.42 -23.26
C ASP A 64 5.96 -10.64 -21.76
N GLU A 65 4.91 -11.44 -21.48
CA GLU A 65 4.39 -11.71 -20.13
C GLU A 65 5.32 -12.54 -19.23
N ASN A 66 6.33 -13.20 -19.78
CA ASN A 66 7.26 -14.03 -19.01
C ASN A 66 8.68 -13.46 -19.01
N ALA A 67 8.93 -12.43 -19.81
CA ALA A 67 10.22 -11.78 -19.89
C ALA A 67 10.62 -11.07 -18.59
N ARG A 68 11.92 -10.86 -18.47
CA ARG A 68 12.48 -9.90 -17.51
C ARG A 68 12.41 -8.49 -18.11
N PRO A 69 12.30 -7.44 -17.28
CA PRO A 69 12.41 -6.07 -17.75
C PRO A 69 13.72 -5.82 -18.50
N LEU A 70 13.62 -5.12 -19.62
CA LEU A 70 14.76 -4.62 -20.37
C LEU A 70 15.46 -3.51 -19.57
N THR A 71 16.80 -3.42 -19.72
CA THR A 71 17.58 -2.33 -19.12
C THR A 71 17.37 -1.04 -19.91
N GLY A 72 17.61 0.11 -19.26
CA GLY A 72 17.32 1.43 -19.85
C GLY A 72 18.10 1.73 -21.15
N ASP A 73 19.29 1.15 -21.29
CA ASP A 73 20.20 1.24 -22.43
C ASP A 73 19.98 0.13 -23.47
N ALA A 74 19.08 -0.82 -23.21
CA ALA A 74 18.79 -1.87 -24.16
C ALA A 74 18.11 -1.29 -25.41
N SER A 75 18.56 -1.74 -26.58
CA SER A 75 17.90 -1.39 -27.83
C SER A 75 16.54 -2.06 -27.95
N ILE A 76 15.53 -1.30 -28.37
CA ILE A 76 14.18 -1.80 -28.68
C ILE A 76 13.90 -1.87 -30.17
N ALA A 77 14.93 -1.77 -31.02
CA ALA A 77 14.76 -1.66 -32.47
C ALA A 77 13.97 -2.82 -33.09
N SER A 78 14.14 -4.04 -32.59
CA SER A 78 13.45 -5.25 -33.07
C SER A 78 12.10 -5.54 -32.39
N TYR A 79 11.75 -4.85 -31.29
CA TYR A 79 10.54 -5.13 -30.51
C TYR A 79 9.40 -4.16 -30.79
N GLY A 80 8.16 -4.51 -30.42
CA GLY A 80 7.02 -3.60 -30.56
C GLY A 80 6.71 -3.22 -32.00
N THR A 81 7.15 -4.00 -32.98
CA THR A 81 7.01 -3.66 -34.41
C THR A 81 5.60 -3.93 -34.95
N SER A 82 4.79 -4.69 -34.22
CA SER A 82 3.40 -4.98 -34.54
C SER A 82 2.53 -5.00 -33.28
N ALA A 83 1.21 -4.89 -33.47
CA ALA A 83 0.22 -5.02 -32.41
C ALA A 83 0.31 -6.36 -31.65
N GLN A 84 0.61 -7.45 -32.35
CA GLN A 84 0.71 -8.79 -31.76
C GLN A 84 1.99 -8.98 -30.93
N ALA A 85 3.04 -8.21 -31.25
CA ALA A 85 4.32 -8.22 -30.55
C ALA A 85 4.55 -6.90 -29.79
N ALA A 86 3.46 -6.31 -29.28
CA ALA A 86 3.50 -5.05 -28.56
C ALA A 86 4.28 -5.19 -27.25
N LEU A 87 5.09 -4.17 -26.94
CA LEU A 87 5.83 -4.09 -25.69
C LEU A 87 4.87 -3.93 -24.51
N ILE A 88 5.20 -4.54 -23.37
CA ILE A 88 4.47 -4.33 -22.11
C ILE A 88 5.20 -3.25 -21.33
N VAL A 89 4.52 -2.14 -21.07
CA VAL A 89 5.05 -1.07 -20.20
C VAL A 89 4.39 -1.21 -18.84
N VAL A 90 5.18 -1.63 -17.86
CA VAL A 90 4.75 -1.79 -16.47
C VAL A 90 4.96 -0.48 -15.73
N VAL A 91 3.84 0.07 -15.27
CA VAL A 91 3.76 1.22 -14.38
C VAL A 91 3.92 0.73 -12.95
N PRO A 92 4.80 1.33 -12.14
CA PRO A 92 4.98 0.92 -10.76
C PRO A 92 3.74 1.24 -9.92
N GLU A 93 3.49 0.39 -8.92
CA GLU A 93 2.41 0.53 -7.97
C GLU A 93 2.93 0.45 -6.54
N VAL A 94 2.21 1.12 -5.65
CA VAL A 94 2.41 1.06 -4.21
C VAL A 94 1.13 0.56 -3.56
N TRP A 95 1.24 -0.59 -2.92
CA TRP A 95 0.19 -1.22 -2.13
C TRP A 95 0.06 -0.59 -0.76
N PHE A 96 -1.18 -0.40 -0.32
CA PHE A 96 -1.50 0.14 0.98
C PHE A 96 -2.84 -0.37 1.51
N LYS A 97 -3.07 -0.15 2.81
CA LYS A 97 -4.36 -0.36 3.46
C LYS A 97 -4.75 0.85 4.29
N LEU A 98 -6.03 1.23 4.20
CA LEU A 98 -6.60 2.30 5.01
C LEU A 98 -7.15 1.76 6.33
N VAL A 99 -6.79 2.43 7.43
CA VAL A 99 -7.23 2.09 8.79
C VAL A 99 -7.65 3.35 9.55
N TYR A 100 -8.46 3.21 10.60
CA TYR A 100 -8.71 4.31 11.53
C TYR A 100 -7.54 4.48 12.49
N ALA A 101 -7.03 5.71 12.59
CA ALA A 101 -6.02 6.08 13.57
C ALA A 101 -6.49 5.74 15.00
N GLY A 102 -5.56 5.26 15.83
CA GLY A 102 -5.79 4.90 17.24
C GLY A 102 -6.37 3.50 17.48
N THR A 103 -7.17 2.97 16.54
CA THR A 103 -7.77 1.62 16.68
C THR A 103 -7.12 0.58 15.76
N GLY A 104 -6.55 1.01 14.63
CA GLY A 104 -6.06 0.11 13.58
C GLY A 104 -7.17 -0.67 12.87
N ALA A 105 -8.45 -0.41 13.20
CA ALA A 105 -9.60 -1.01 12.54
C ALA A 105 -9.63 -0.58 11.07
N VAL A 106 -10.07 -1.48 10.20
CA VAL A 106 -10.21 -1.22 8.76
C VAL A 106 -11.11 -0.01 8.53
N PHE A 107 -10.68 0.91 7.68
CA PHE A 107 -11.44 2.13 7.38
C PHE A 107 -12.57 1.80 6.39
N THR A 108 -13.84 2.04 6.71
CA THR A 108 -14.99 1.91 5.78
C THR A 108 -14.96 0.65 4.87
N ASP A 109 -14.66 -0.53 5.44
CA ASP A 109 -14.49 -1.80 4.70
C ASP A 109 -13.51 -1.74 3.51
N THR A 110 -12.57 -0.81 3.54
CA THR A 110 -11.53 -0.72 2.51
C THR A 110 -10.64 -1.94 2.55
N ARG A 111 -10.54 -2.59 1.39
CA ARG A 111 -9.62 -3.68 1.17
C ARG A 111 -8.23 -3.13 0.89
N LEU A 112 -7.27 -4.04 0.86
CA LEU A 112 -5.96 -3.78 0.31
C LEU A 112 -6.11 -3.14 -1.08
N SER A 113 -5.41 -2.03 -1.31
CA SER A 113 -5.52 -1.22 -2.50
C SER A 113 -4.14 -0.81 -2.98
N ALA A 114 -4.02 -0.42 -4.24
CA ALA A 114 -2.78 0.09 -4.82
C ALA A 114 -3.02 1.43 -5.51
N VAL A 115 -2.00 2.29 -5.51
CA VAL A 115 -1.94 3.51 -6.32
C VAL A 115 -0.74 3.44 -7.24
N LEU A 116 -0.87 4.01 -8.44
CA LEU A 116 0.23 4.14 -9.38
C LEU A 116 1.26 5.11 -8.80
N LEU A 117 2.34 4.60 -8.24
CA LEU A 117 3.44 5.38 -7.68
C LEU A 117 4.72 4.56 -7.79
N ALA A 118 5.83 5.25 -7.97
CA ALA A 118 7.14 4.65 -7.95
C ALA A 118 7.70 4.60 -6.51
N GLN A 119 8.61 3.68 -6.26
CA GLN A 119 9.17 3.48 -4.93
C GLN A 119 10.06 4.65 -4.47
N GLU A 120 10.61 5.42 -5.40
CA GLU A 120 11.33 6.66 -5.13
C GLU A 120 10.44 7.84 -4.75
N ASN A 121 9.11 7.74 -4.97
CA ASN A 121 8.20 8.76 -4.49
C ASN A 121 8.24 8.82 -2.96
N THR A 122 7.81 9.95 -2.41
CA THR A 122 7.80 10.17 -0.97
C THR A 122 6.45 9.82 -0.34
N VAL A 123 6.43 9.73 0.98
CA VAL A 123 5.21 9.58 1.78
C VAL A 123 4.17 10.65 1.43
N LYS A 124 4.59 11.89 1.18
CA LYS A 124 3.69 12.97 0.74
C LYS A 124 2.93 12.60 -0.54
N HIS A 125 3.64 12.13 -1.56
CA HIS A 125 3.03 11.71 -2.82
C HIS A 125 2.02 10.57 -2.60
N LEU A 126 2.32 9.64 -1.68
CA LEU A 126 1.38 8.58 -1.31
C LEU A 126 0.14 9.15 -0.60
N GLN A 127 0.29 10.08 0.33
CA GLN A 127 -0.84 10.73 0.99
C GLN A 127 -1.76 11.43 -0.01
N ASP A 128 -1.18 12.18 -0.95
CA ASP A 128 -1.91 12.90 -1.99
C ASP A 128 -2.66 11.92 -2.92
N ALA A 129 -1.96 10.89 -3.42
CA ALA A 129 -2.54 9.86 -4.28
C ALA A 129 -3.68 9.08 -3.60
N VAL A 130 -3.50 8.70 -2.33
CA VAL A 130 -4.54 8.01 -1.55
C VAL A 130 -5.72 8.95 -1.29
N PHE A 131 -5.46 10.22 -1.01
CA PHE A 131 -6.52 11.21 -0.81
C PHE A 131 -7.36 11.38 -2.06
N ASP A 132 -6.74 11.49 -3.23
CA ASP A 132 -7.44 11.61 -4.51
C ASP A 132 -8.24 10.35 -4.85
N ALA A 133 -7.66 9.16 -4.64
CA ALA A 133 -8.35 7.89 -4.87
C ALA A 133 -9.56 7.68 -3.92
N PHE A 134 -9.48 8.19 -2.69
CA PHE A 134 -10.50 8.04 -1.65
C PHE A 134 -11.17 9.36 -1.28
N ARG A 135 -11.27 10.29 -2.23
CA ARG A 135 -11.74 11.68 -2.01
C ARG A 135 -13.12 11.75 -1.34
N THR A 136 -14.04 10.89 -1.77
CA THR A 136 -15.41 10.85 -1.23
C THR A 136 -15.43 10.34 0.23
N PRO A 137 -14.87 9.16 0.56
CA PRO A 137 -14.75 8.71 1.96
C PRO A 137 -13.98 9.67 2.87
N LEU A 138 -12.92 10.30 2.36
CA LEU A 138 -12.06 11.17 3.16
C LEU A 138 -12.62 12.59 3.35
N ARG A 139 -13.66 12.98 2.57
CA ARG A 139 -14.23 14.33 2.47
C ARG A 139 -13.61 15.42 3.37
N GLY A 140 -14.09 15.79 4.55
CA GLY A 140 -13.53 16.92 5.33
C GLY A 140 -12.12 16.76 5.92
N LEU A 141 -11.19 16.08 5.26
CA LEU A 141 -9.79 15.92 5.64
C LEU A 141 -8.87 16.51 4.58
N ALA A 142 -7.60 16.72 4.94
CA ALA A 142 -6.51 17.00 4.01
C ALA A 142 -5.57 15.79 3.92
N ALA A 143 -4.90 15.61 2.78
CA ALA A 143 -3.94 14.53 2.56
C ALA A 143 -2.86 14.47 3.66
N SER A 144 -2.33 15.63 4.08
CA SER A 144 -1.33 15.74 5.16
C SER A 144 -1.82 15.26 6.54
N GLN A 145 -3.13 15.09 6.72
CA GLN A 145 -3.69 14.55 7.96
C GLN A 145 -3.66 13.01 8.00
N LEU A 146 -3.44 12.35 6.85
CA LEU A 146 -3.23 10.91 6.79
C LEU A 146 -1.85 10.57 7.35
N ARG A 147 -1.72 9.51 8.14
CA ARG A 147 -0.42 9.06 8.65
C ARG A 147 -0.02 7.75 8.01
N VAL A 148 1.20 7.69 7.47
CA VAL A 148 1.70 6.48 6.79
C VAL A 148 2.64 5.73 7.72
N TYR A 149 2.51 4.42 7.79
CA TYR A 149 3.35 3.52 8.58
C TYR A 149 3.86 2.38 7.70
N GLU A 150 5.02 1.84 8.07
CA GLU A 150 5.64 0.70 7.37
C GLU A 150 4.80 -0.57 7.46
N ASP A 151 4.09 -0.77 8.59
CA ASP A 151 3.34 -1.98 8.89
C ASP A 151 2.18 -1.73 9.88
N PHE A 152 1.47 -2.82 10.20
CA PHE A 152 0.36 -2.82 11.16
C PHE A 152 0.75 -2.61 12.62
N VAL A 153 2.04 -2.70 12.96
CA VAL A 153 2.50 -2.39 14.32
C VAL A 153 2.36 -0.89 14.57
N MET A 154 2.34 -0.07 13.52
CA MET A 154 2.07 1.37 13.57
C MET A 154 2.92 2.11 14.61
N ARG A 155 4.18 1.66 14.82
CA ARG A 155 5.06 2.17 15.88
C ARG A 155 5.34 3.66 15.75
N ARG A 156 5.74 4.06 14.55
CA ARG A 156 6.07 5.45 14.23
C ARG A 156 5.64 5.75 12.80
N PRO A 157 4.97 6.89 12.57
CA PRO A 157 4.65 7.29 11.21
C PRO A 157 5.93 7.64 10.46
N LEU A 158 5.97 7.28 9.18
CA LEU A 158 6.99 7.71 8.25
C LEU A 158 6.87 9.22 8.04
N LYS A 159 8.01 9.89 7.87
CA LYS A 159 8.05 11.34 7.60
C LYS A 159 7.60 11.62 6.17
N GLU A 160 6.92 12.73 5.93
CA GLU A 160 6.41 13.11 4.60
C GLU A 160 7.48 13.12 3.49
N GLY A 161 8.71 13.51 3.83
CA GLY A 161 9.85 13.52 2.91
C GLY A 161 10.59 12.19 2.77
N ALA A 162 10.22 11.15 3.53
CA ALA A 162 10.83 9.83 3.40
C ALA A 162 10.38 9.18 2.09
N THR A 163 11.30 8.49 1.41
CA THR A 163 10.99 7.67 0.23
C THR A 163 10.28 6.39 0.64
N LEU A 164 9.44 5.85 -0.24
CA LEU A 164 8.68 4.62 0.02
C LEU A 164 9.59 3.37 -0.03
N GLY A 165 10.62 3.39 -0.89
CA GLY A 165 11.71 2.42 -0.90
C GLY A 165 11.26 0.97 -1.17
N ALA A 166 11.34 0.10 -0.17
CA ALA A 166 10.92 -1.29 -0.29
C ALA A 166 9.45 -1.51 0.08
N PHE A 167 8.82 -0.52 0.75
CA PHE A 167 7.47 -0.65 1.27
C PHE A 167 6.43 -0.50 0.17
N GLY A 168 5.35 -1.26 0.29
CA GLY A 168 4.23 -1.29 -0.65
C GLY A 168 4.55 -1.90 -2.00
N ARG A 169 5.66 -2.64 -2.16
CA ARG A 169 5.98 -3.29 -3.46
C ARG A 169 5.02 -4.44 -3.80
N THR A 170 4.50 -5.09 -2.77
CA THR A 170 3.61 -6.24 -2.86
C THR A 170 2.49 -6.10 -1.84
N GLU A 171 1.49 -6.98 -1.95
CA GLU A 171 0.39 -7.03 -1.00
C GLU A 171 0.85 -7.29 0.44
N GLU A 172 1.86 -8.14 0.63
CA GLU A 172 2.41 -8.50 1.94
C GLU A 172 3.23 -7.37 2.56
N SER A 173 3.81 -6.51 1.72
CA SER A 173 4.61 -5.36 2.14
C SER A 173 3.81 -4.06 2.14
N ALA A 174 2.48 -4.13 2.05
CA ALA A 174 1.61 -2.97 1.93
C ALA A 174 1.77 -1.98 3.10
N LEU A 175 1.82 -0.70 2.75
CA LEU A 175 1.88 0.39 3.71
C LEU A 175 0.55 0.57 4.44
N ILE A 176 0.60 1.05 5.68
CA ILE A 176 -0.60 1.35 6.44
C ILE A 176 -0.84 2.84 6.44
N VAL A 177 -2.01 3.25 5.94
CA VAL A 177 -2.44 4.65 5.89
C VAL A 177 -3.55 4.85 6.92
N ALA A 178 -3.21 5.49 8.04
CA ALA A 178 -4.14 5.78 9.10
C ALA A 178 -4.90 7.09 8.85
N VAL A 179 -6.22 6.96 8.81
CA VAL A 179 -7.17 8.05 8.66
C VAL A 179 -7.55 8.56 10.06
N PRO A 180 -7.38 9.86 10.35
CA PRO A 180 -7.83 10.43 11.61
C PRO A 180 -9.36 10.33 11.72
N ARG A 181 -9.84 9.96 12.91
CA ARG A 181 -11.28 10.01 13.18
C ARG A 181 -11.73 11.46 13.22
N ARG A 182 -12.80 11.77 12.48
CA ARG A 182 -13.48 13.06 12.64
C ARG A 182 -13.95 13.13 14.08
N ARG A 183 -13.51 14.15 14.81
CA ARG A 183 -14.13 14.50 16.08
C ARG A 183 -15.57 14.90 15.76
N THR A 184 -16.51 13.99 15.98
CA THR A 184 -17.90 14.39 16.19
C THR A 184 -17.86 15.27 17.43
N PHE A 185 -17.95 16.60 17.24
CA PHE A 185 -18.16 17.53 18.35
C PHE A 185 -19.39 17.02 19.12
N GLY A 186 -19.16 16.42 20.29
CA GLY A 186 -20.21 15.80 21.12
C GLY A 186 -19.96 14.35 21.57
N ALA A 187 -19.00 13.62 21.00
CA ALA A 187 -18.58 12.33 21.57
C ALA A 187 -17.38 12.57 22.51
N PRO A 188 -17.41 12.11 23.77
CA PRO A 188 -16.23 12.16 24.62
C PRO A 188 -15.09 11.44 23.91
N GLU A 189 -13.89 12.04 23.92
CA GLU A 189 -12.70 11.37 23.41
C GLU A 189 -12.64 9.97 24.06
N PRO A 190 -12.35 8.89 23.30
CA PRO A 190 -11.86 7.70 23.95
C PRO A 190 -10.56 8.15 24.59
N THR A 191 -10.62 8.36 25.90
CA THR A 191 -9.46 8.61 26.74
C THR A 191 -8.44 7.60 26.29
N SER A 192 -7.27 8.08 25.86
CA SER A 192 -6.06 7.27 25.91
C SER A 192 -6.14 6.48 27.20
N ILE A 193 -6.22 5.15 27.08
CA ILE A 193 -6.07 4.27 28.23
C ILE A 193 -4.61 4.46 28.62
N ASP A 194 -4.35 5.50 29.39
CA ASP A 194 -3.20 5.55 30.27
C ASP A 194 -3.41 4.36 31.19
N PHE A 195 -2.62 3.31 31.00
CA PHE A 195 -2.37 2.36 32.07
C PHE A 195 -1.61 3.10 33.18
N LYS A 196 -2.29 4.02 33.87
CA LYS A 196 -2.00 4.28 35.27
C LYS A 196 -2.47 3.03 35.98
N LEU A 197 -1.51 2.15 36.26
CA LEU A 197 -1.61 1.24 37.38
C LEU A 197 -1.80 2.12 38.62
N ASP A 198 -3.06 2.42 38.94
CA ASP A 198 -3.44 2.92 40.24
C ASP A 198 -3.09 1.82 41.24
N LYS A 199 -1.89 1.94 41.81
CA LYS A 199 -1.51 1.25 43.04
C LYS A 199 -2.33 1.88 44.16
N ASP A 200 -3.62 1.58 44.27
CA ASP A 200 -4.38 1.83 45.51
C ASP A 200 -5.76 1.15 45.62
N ASP A 201 -6.05 0.08 44.87
CA ASP A 201 -7.15 -0.84 45.20
C ASP A 201 -6.62 -2.21 45.66
N CYS A 202 -5.81 -2.18 46.71
CA CYS A 202 -5.51 -3.35 47.54
C CYS A 202 -6.56 -3.44 48.65
N LYS A 203 -7.71 -4.06 48.36
CA LYS A 203 -8.61 -4.75 49.31
C LYS A 203 -9.89 -5.20 48.60
N ASP A 204 -9.88 -6.39 47.97
CA ASP A 204 -10.91 -7.42 48.19
C ASP A 204 -10.79 -8.69 47.32
N ASN A 205 -9.75 -8.85 46.50
CA ASN A 205 -9.66 -10.02 45.60
C ASN A 205 -9.21 -11.35 46.25
N ASN A 206 -9.10 -11.42 47.58
CA ASN A 206 -8.63 -12.64 48.26
C ASN A 206 -9.77 -13.61 48.60
N SER A 207 -11.03 -13.13 48.61
CA SER A 207 -12.21 -13.96 48.91
C SER A 207 -12.57 -14.90 47.75
N GLU A 208 -12.45 -14.44 46.50
CA GLU A 208 -12.66 -15.28 45.31
C GLU A 208 -11.58 -16.36 45.15
N LEU A 209 -10.31 -16.00 45.37
CA LEU A 209 -9.20 -16.97 45.34
C LEU A 209 -9.34 -18.06 46.41
N GLN A 210 -9.78 -17.71 47.62
CA GLN A 210 -10.11 -18.69 48.65
C GLN A 210 -11.29 -19.59 48.26
N ARG A 211 -12.29 -19.04 47.57
CA ARG A 211 -13.42 -19.82 47.03
C ARG A 211 -12.97 -20.86 46.01
N TYR A 212 -12.11 -20.48 45.07
CA TYR A 212 -11.57 -21.41 44.08
C TYR A 212 -10.67 -22.49 44.71
N GLN A 213 -9.90 -22.13 45.74
CA GLN A 213 -9.08 -23.09 46.47
C GLN A 213 -9.93 -24.10 47.27
N GLN A 214 -11.00 -23.65 47.93
CA GLN A 214 -11.93 -24.57 48.62
C GLN A 214 -12.69 -25.48 47.65
N GLN A 215 -13.11 -24.97 46.48
CA GLN A 215 -13.72 -25.81 45.45
C GLN A 215 -12.74 -26.86 44.90
N GLY A 216 -11.48 -26.49 44.68
CA GLY A 216 -10.44 -27.44 44.27
C GLY A 216 -10.23 -28.58 45.27
N GLN A 217 -10.25 -28.27 46.58
CA GLN A 217 -10.09 -29.28 47.63
C GLN A 217 -11.29 -30.24 47.73
N LEU A 218 -12.53 -29.76 47.54
CA LEU A 218 -13.72 -30.60 47.54
C LEU A 218 -13.74 -31.57 46.35
N ILE A 219 -13.29 -31.12 45.18
CA ILE A 219 -13.16 -31.96 43.99
C ILE A 219 -12.08 -33.02 44.20
N GLN A 220 -10.95 -32.64 44.81
CA GLN A 220 -9.84 -33.56 45.07
C GLN A 220 -10.20 -34.62 46.14
N ALA A 221 -10.98 -34.25 47.16
CA ALA A 221 -11.50 -35.19 48.16
C ALA A 221 -12.54 -36.15 47.56
N SER A 222 -13.44 -35.65 46.71
CA SER A 222 -14.46 -36.48 46.05
C SER A 222 -13.88 -37.46 45.03
N CYS A 223 -12.71 -37.17 44.45
CA CYS A 223 -12.01 -38.09 43.55
C CYS A 223 -11.23 -39.19 44.28
N HIS A 224 -11.00 -39.07 45.60
CA HIS A 224 -10.32 -40.11 46.37
C HIS A 224 -11.25 -41.28 46.73
N ASP A 225 -12.54 -41.02 46.88
CA ASP A 225 -13.56 -42.04 47.23
C ASP A 225 -13.95 -42.97 46.06
N TYR A 226 -13.58 -42.64 44.82
CA TYR A 226 -13.91 -43.42 43.62
C TYR A 226 -12.72 -44.21 43.03
N CYS A 227 -11.56 -44.20 43.70
CA CYS A 227 -10.34 -44.86 43.26
C CYS A 227 -9.78 -45.89 44.28
N ASN A 228 -10.66 -46.60 44.99
CA ASN A 228 -10.34 -47.87 45.67
C ASN A 228 -11.30 -48.97 45.21
#